data_AF-J7FUY6-F1
#
_entry.id   AF-J7FUY6-F1
#
_cell.length_a   1.000
_cell.length_b   1.000
_cell.length_c   1.000
_cell.angle_alpha   90.00
_cell.angle_beta   90.00
_cell.angle_gamma   90.00
#
_symmetry.space_group_name_H-M   'P 1'
#
loop_
_entity.id
_entity.type
_entity.pdbx_description
1 polymer ?
#
loop_
_entity_poly.entity_id
_entity_poly.type
_entity_poly.pdbx_seq_one_letter_code
_entity_poly.pdbx_strand_id
1 'polypeptide(L)'
;VPLVQRPARNSAEKWDALLYRHGLEGDAQVEAMLDKSICALSTVFIGSGGSTFTDDILRLRKDWGSASACDEYLCQGELPNFVAEDE
;
A
#
# COMPACT_ATOMS: atom_id res chain seq x y z
N VAL A 1 18.59 8.71 4.05
CA VAL A 1 17.34 9.41 3.71
C VAL A 1 16.38 9.18 4.86
N PRO A 2 15.78 10.21 5.47
CA PRO A 2 14.80 10.00 6.54
C PRO A 2 13.60 9.23 5.97
N LEU A 3 13.26 8.11 6.60
CA LEU A 3 12.10 7.32 6.22
C LEU A 3 10.83 8.12 6.53
N VAL A 4 9.91 8.18 5.58
CA VAL A 4 8.56 8.69 5.86
C VAL A 4 7.92 7.70 6.81
N GLN A 5 7.65 8.14 8.04
CA GLN A 5 6.97 7.32 9.04
C GLN A 5 5.48 7.61 9.04
N ARG A 6 4.70 6.55 9.25
CA ARG A 6 3.27 6.69 9.53
C ARG A 6 3.08 7.55 10.79
N PRO A 7 2.18 8.55 10.78
CA PRO A 7 1.81 9.26 12.00
C PRO A 7 1.34 8.31 13.10
N ALA A 8 1.47 8.73 14.37
CA ALA A 8 0.98 7.93 15.48
C ALA A 8 -0.54 7.72 15.37
N ARG A 9 -0.97 6.45 15.50
CA ARG A 9 -2.37 6.05 15.42
C ARG A 9 -3.22 6.86 16.38
N ASN A 10 -4.34 7.39 15.89
CA ASN A 10 -5.35 8.01 16.73
C ASN A 10 -6.74 7.49 16.37
N SER A 11 -7.68 7.52 17.32
CA SER A 11 -9.05 7.04 17.14
C SER A 11 -9.89 7.92 16.21
N ALA A 12 -9.34 9.04 15.70
CA ALA A 12 -10.00 9.91 14.74
C ALA A 12 -9.70 9.53 13.29
N GLU A 13 -8.68 8.70 13.02
CA GLU A 13 -8.41 8.19 11.67
C GLU A 13 -9.49 7.15 11.30
N LYS A 14 -10.27 7.47 10.26
CA LYS A 14 -11.51 6.74 9.89
C LYS A 14 -11.32 5.23 9.72
N TRP A 15 -10.20 4.80 9.14
CA TRP A 15 -9.90 3.38 8.93
C TRP A 15 -9.36 2.70 10.18
N ASP A 16 -8.47 3.36 10.93
CA ASP A 16 -7.96 2.85 12.21
C ASP A 16 -9.07 2.67 13.24
N ALA A 17 -10.03 3.60 13.27
CA ALA A 17 -11.21 3.50 14.11
C ALA A 17 -12.09 2.28 13.75
N LEU A 18 -12.17 1.92 12.46
CA LEU A 18 -12.88 0.74 12.01
C LEU A 18 -12.13 -0.54 12.39
N LEU A 19 -10.82 -0.61 12.17
CA LEU A 19 -10.00 -1.74 12.58
C LEU A 19 -10.11 -1.97 14.09
N TYR A 20 -9.95 -0.90 14.88
CA TYR A 20 -10.08 -0.92 16.35
C TYR A 20 -11.45 -1.44 16.81
N ARG A 21 -12.54 -0.95 16.21
CA ARG A 21 -13.90 -1.38 16.57
C ARG A 21 -14.13 -2.87 16.31
N HIS A 22 -13.43 -3.44 15.34
CA HIS A 22 -13.55 -4.84 14.96
C HIS A 22 -12.49 -5.74 15.62
N GLY A 23 -11.60 -5.20 16.47
CA GLY A 23 -10.54 -5.98 17.12
C GLY A 23 -9.48 -6.47 16.13
N LEU A 24 -9.28 -5.75 15.03
CA LEU A 24 -8.36 -6.09 13.93
C LEU A 24 -7.12 -5.17 13.90
N GLU A 25 -7.01 -4.25 14.85
CA GLU A 25 -5.87 -3.35 14.97
C GLU A 25 -4.58 -4.13 15.28
N GLY A 26 -3.48 -3.79 14.59
CA GLY A 26 -2.18 -4.41 14.82
C GLY A 26 -1.97 -5.76 14.13
N ASP A 27 -2.96 -6.28 13.41
CA ASP A 27 -2.76 -7.41 12.51
C ASP A 27 -2.12 -6.90 11.20
N ALA A 28 -0.82 -7.19 11.04
CA ALA A 28 -0.05 -6.76 9.89
C ALA A 28 -0.61 -7.27 8.55
N GLN A 29 -1.27 -8.44 8.53
CA GLN A 29 -1.87 -8.97 7.30
C GLN A 29 -3.15 -8.19 6.95
N VAL A 30 -3.98 -7.88 7.95
CA VAL A 30 -5.20 -7.08 7.74
C VAL A 30 -4.84 -5.67 7.29
N GLU A 31 -3.85 -5.04 7.92
CA GLU A 31 -3.39 -3.70 7.56
C GLU A 31 -2.81 -3.68 6.14
N ALA A 32 -1.95 -4.65 5.80
CA ALA A 32 -1.42 -4.80 4.44
C ALA A 32 -2.55 -5.00 3.41
N MET A 33 -3.60 -5.77 3.74
CA MET A 33 -4.76 -5.96 2.86
C MET A 33 -5.58 -4.68 2.67
N LEU A 34 -5.76 -3.91 3.74
CA LEU A 34 -6.45 -2.63 3.69
C LEU A 34 -5.70 -1.65 2.79
N ASP A 35 -4.38 -1.54 2.97
CA ASP A 35 -3.52 -0.69 2.15
C ASP A 35 -3.55 -1.09 0.67
N LYS A 36 -3.41 -2.40 0.37
CA LYS A 36 -3.56 -2.91 -1.01
C LYS A 36 -4.91 -2.53 -1.62
N SER A 37 -5.98 -2.63 -0.84
CA SER A 37 -7.33 -2.32 -1.31
C SER A 37 -7.50 -0.82 -1.61
N ILE A 38 -7.01 0.05 -0.72
CA ILE A 38 -7.05 1.50 -0.91
C ILE A 38 -6.23 1.91 -2.14
N CYS A 39 -5.00 1.38 -2.28
CA CYS A 39 -4.16 1.61 -3.45
C CYS A 39 -4.81 1.07 -4.75
N ALA A 40 -5.48 -0.06 -4.69
CA ALA A 40 -6.18 -0.61 -5.86
C ALA A 40 -7.39 0.25 -6.28
N LEU A 41 -8.01 1.00 -5.37
CA LEU A 41 -9.13 1.90 -5.67
C LEU A 41 -8.70 3.31 -6.10
N SER A 42 -7.40 3.64 -6.05
CA SER A 42 -6.92 4.96 -6.45
C SER A 42 -7.13 5.23 -7.94
N THR A 43 -7.18 6.49 -8.36
CA THR A 43 -7.26 6.84 -9.79
C THR A 43 -5.96 6.55 -10.54
N VAL A 44 -4.83 6.70 -9.84
CA VAL A 44 -3.47 6.42 -10.33
C VAL A 44 -2.70 5.79 -9.19
N PHE A 45 -1.89 4.78 -9.50
CA PHE A 45 -1.01 4.12 -8.55
C PHE A 45 0.45 4.17 -9.02
N ILE A 46 1.35 4.56 -8.11
CA ILE A 46 2.80 4.52 -8.33
C ILE A 46 3.39 3.53 -7.34
N GLY A 47 4.03 2.48 -7.86
CA GLY A 47 4.60 1.39 -7.07
C GLY A 47 6.13 1.37 -7.10
N SER A 48 6.73 0.37 -6.44
CA SER A 48 8.17 0.12 -6.45
C SER A 48 8.50 -1.19 -7.18
N GLY A 49 9.53 -1.17 -8.03
CA GLY A 49 9.96 -2.36 -8.77
C GLY A 49 10.48 -3.45 -7.83
N GLY A 50 10.08 -4.70 -8.07
CA GLY A 50 10.50 -5.86 -7.27
C GLY A 50 9.70 -6.07 -5.97
N SER A 51 8.68 -5.26 -5.70
CA SER A 51 7.79 -5.42 -4.55
C SER A 51 6.60 -6.31 -4.90
N THR A 52 6.49 -7.47 -4.24
CA THR A 52 5.32 -8.36 -4.38
C THR A 52 4.01 -7.66 -3.96
N PHE A 53 4.11 -6.69 -3.04
CA PHE A 53 3.01 -5.83 -2.63
C PHE A 53 2.52 -4.94 -3.79
N THR A 54 3.46 -4.36 -4.54
CA THR A 54 3.17 -3.56 -5.75
C THR A 54 2.56 -4.43 -6.85
N ASP A 55 3.11 -5.62 -7.10
CA ASP A 55 2.61 -6.53 -8.12
C ASP A 55 1.16 -6.96 -7.83
N ASP A 56 0.85 -7.24 -6.57
CA ASP A 56 -0.51 -7.55 -6.13
C ASP A 56 -1.48 -6.40 -6.36
N ILE A 57 -1.09 -5.16 -6.07
CA ILE A 57 -1.94 -3.99 -6.31
C ILE A 57 -2.23 -3.83 -7.81
N LEU A 58 -1.22 -3.91 -8.66
CA LEU A 58 -1.40 -3.80 -10.11
C LEU A 58 -2.31 -4.91 -10.64
N ARG A 59 -2.18 -6.13 -10.12
CA ARG A 59 -3.09 -7.24 -10.44
C ARG A 59 -4.53 -6.93 -10.00
N LEU A 60 -4.73 -6.49 -8.76
CA LEU A 60 -6.07 -6.11 -8.26
C LEU A 60 -6.69 -5.00 -9.10
N ARG A 61 -5.92 -3.97 -9.47
CA ARG A 61 -6.39 -2.86 -10.32
C ARG A 61 -6.86 -3.34 -11.68
N LYS A 62 -6.13 -4.28 -12.28
CA LYS A 62 -6.53 -4.92 -13.54
C LYS A 62 -7.83 -5.71 -13.38
N ASP A 63 -7.91 -6.55 -12.35
CA ASP A 63 -9.07 -7.41 -12.10
C ASP A 63 -10.33 -6.60 -11.75
N TRP A 64 -10.16 -5.46 -11.07
CA TRP A 64 -11.26 -4.57 -10.66
C TRP A 64 -11.61 -3.50 -11.71
N GLY A 65 -10.82 -3.40 -12.79
CA GLY A 65 -11.04 -2.41 -13.86
C GLY A 65 -10.69 -0.97 -13.48
N SER A 66 -9.93 -0.76 -12.40
CA SER A 66 -9.43 0.55 -11.96
C SER A 66 -8.04 0.89 -12.49
N ALA A 67 -7.42 -0.01 -13.26
CA ALA A 67 -6.12 0.21 -13.90
C ALA A 67 -6.13 1.48 -14.77
N SER A 68 -5.05 2.25 -14.67
CA SER A 68 -4.88 3.52 -15.37
C SER A 68 -3.65 3.47 -16.27
N ALA A 69 -3.69 4.20 -17.39
CA ALA A 69 -2.52 4.38 -18.25
C ALA A 69 -1.41 5.23 -17.58
N CYS A 70 -1.70 5.85 -16.44
CA CYS A 70 -0.75 6.58 -15.62
C CYS A 70 -0.18 5.74 -14.46
N ASP A 71 -0.57 4.46 -14.34
CA ASP A 71 0.03 3.59 -13.33
C ASP A 71 1.48 3.29 -13.68
N GLU A 72 2.40 3.55 -12.76
CA GLU A 72 3.84 3.53 -13.05
C GLU A 72 4.68 2.98 -11.89
N TYR A 73 5.94 2.68 -12.20
CA TYR A 73 6.95 2.38 -11.19
C TYR A 73 7.78 3.62 -10.88
N LEU A 74 8.07 3.84 -9.60
CA LEU A 74 9.05 4.82 -9.17
C LEU A 74 10.43 4.44 -9.74
N CYS A 75 11.10 5.39 -10.41
CA CYS A 75 12.39 5.18 -11.07
C CYS A 75 12.37 3.95 -11.99
N GLN A 76 11.44 3.92 -12.95
CA GLN A 76 11.25 2.79 -13.85
C GLN A 76 12.55 2.29 -14.48
N GLY A 77 12.82 0.98 -14.32
CA GLY A 77 14.04 0.34 -14.83
C GLY A 77 15.23 0.35 -13.86
N GLU A 78 15.10 1.02 -12.71
CA GLU A 78 16.11 1.00 -11.65
C GLU A 78 15.67 0.09 -10.49
N LEU A 79 16.64 -0.54 -9.82
CA LEU A 79 16.39 -1.28 -8.58
C LEU A 79 16.39 -0.31 -7.40
N PRO A 80 15.55 -0.53 -6.37
CA PRO A 80 15.61 0.26 -5.15
C PRO A 80 17.01 0.23 -4.55
N ASN A 81 17.55 1.41 -4.24
CA ASN A 81 18.84 1.54 -3.55
C ASN A 81 18.78 1.11 -2.06
N PHE A 82 17.58 0.80 -1.57
CA PHE A 82 17.31 0.31 -0.22
C PHE A 82 16.10 -0.62 -0.26
N VAL A 83 16.24 -1.80 0.32
CA VAL A 83 15.14 -2.74 0.57
C VAL A 83 15.03 -2.83 2.09
N ALA A 84 13.85 -2.52 2.64
CA ALA A 84 13.60 -2.73 4.06
C ALA A 84 13.63 -4.23 4.35
N GLU A 85 14.39 -4.65 5.36
CA GLU A 85 14.31 -6.01 5.90
C GLU A 85 12.96 -6.20 6.63
N ASP A 86 12.62 -7.46 6.95
CA ASP A 86 11.37 -7.79 7.66
C ASP A 86 11.21 -6.94 8.94
N GLU A 87 10.03 -6.30 9.09
CA GLU A 87 9.63 -5.53 10.28
C GLU A 87 9.50 -6.40 11.55
#